data_AF-A0A4U0V317-F1
#
_entry.id   AF-A0A4U0V317-F1
#
_cell.length_a   1.000
_cell.length_b   1.000
_cell.length_c   1.000
_cell.angle_alpha   90.00
_cell.angle_beta   90.00
_cell.angle_gamma   90.00
#
_symmetry.space_group_name_H-M   'P 1'
#
loop_
_entity.id
_entity.type
_entity.pdbx_description
1 polymer ?
#
loop_
_entity_poly.entity_id
_entity_poly.type
_entity_poly.pdbx_seq_one_letter_code
_entity_poly.pdbx_strand_id
1 'polypeptide(L)'
;MATPRKSILAATLGRYATPADNAAMGVDSKQIMAEVRKFLADATEAGFDVEPLEINPQDLDDSLAWTKAQLQSKEWDGFVISFQIRSPATYTAVFETLVNTSREVAPSTKIMFVSNATDLMNTLSRNFST
;
A
#
# COMPACT_ATOMS: atom_id res chain seq x y z
N MET A 1 -22.52 7.02 -17.90
CA MET A 1 -22.32 6.98 -16.44
C MET A 1 -20.85 6.72 -16.21
N ALA A 2 -20.16 7.55 -15.43
CA ALA A 2 -18.77 7.28 -15.08
C ALA A 2 -18.73 6.02 -14.20
N THR A 3 -17.83 5.08 -14.49
CA THR A 3 -17.60 3.93 -13.62
C THR A 3 -17.15 4.45 -12.25
N PRO A 4 -17.77 4.04 -11.14
CA PRO A 4 -17.34 4.47 -9.82
C PRO A 4 -15.88 4.04 -9.59
N ARG A 5 -15.06 5.00 -9.15
CA ARG A 5 -13.64 4.77 -8.87
C ARG A 5 -13.49 3.81 -7.70
N LYS A 6 -12.45 2.98 -7.74
CA LYS A 6 -12.11 2.00 -6.70
C LYS A 6 -11.26 2.65 -5.62
N SER A 7 -11.69 2.51 -4.37
CA SER A 7 -10.99 3.03 -3.20
C SER A 7 -9.92 2.05 -2.72
N ILE A 8 -8.67 2.48 -2.70
CA ILE A 8 -7.51 1.64 -2.38
C ILE A 8 -6.73 2.25 -1.22
N LEU A 9 -6.55 1.49 -0.13
CA LEU A 9 -5.63 1.85 0.94
C LEU A 9 -4.27 1.18 0.67
N ALA A 10 -3.17 1.93 0.75
CA ALA A 10 -1.84 1.44 0.40
C ALA A 10 -0.87 1.52 1.58
N ALA A 11 -0.59 0.39 2.23
CA ALA A 11 0.42 0.31 3.28
C ALA A 11 1.83 0.45 2.70
N THR A 12 2.60 1.41 3.22
CA THR A 12 3.95 1.76 2.77
C THR A 12 4.83 2.18 3.94
N LEU A 13 6.16 2.17 3.81
CA LEU A 13 7.01 2.78 4.84
C LEU A 13 6.97 4.32 4.75
N GLY A 14 6.72 4.87 3.57
CA GLY A 14 6.63 6.32 3.36
C GLY A 14 7.86 7.05 3.93
N ARG A 15 7.63 8.03 4.80
CA ARG A 15 8.71 8.76 5.49
C ARG A 15 9.59 7.92 6.42
N TYR A 16 9.14 6.72 6.82
CA TYR A 16 9.90 5.80 7.68
C TYR A 16 10.86 4.90 6.89
N ALA A 17 10.83 4.95 5.55
CA ALA A 17 11.79 4.23 4.72
C ALA A 17 13.21 4.76 4.96
N THR A 18 14.14 3.86 5.24
CA THR A 18 15.56 4.20 5.35
C THR A 18 16.20 4.30 3.96
N PRO A 19 17.38 4.95 3.83
CA PRO A 19 18.14 4.91 2.58
C PRO A 19 18.46 3.50 2.11
N ALA A 20 18.66 2.54 3.03
CA ALA A 20 18.90 1.14 2.69
C ALA A 20 17.65 0.48 2.09
N ASP A 21 16.46 0.79 2.60
CA ASP A 21 15.19 0.27 2.05
C ASP A 21 14.97 0.78 0.62
N ASN A 22 15.22 2.07 0.39
CA ASN A 22 15.11 2.66 -0.95
C ASN A 22 16.14 2.07 -1.92
N ALA A 23 17.38 1.89 -1.47
CA ALA A 23 18.44 1.27 -2.28
C ALA A 23 18.11 -0.20 -2.63
N ALA A 24 17.56 -0.97 -1.69
CA ALA A 24 17.16 -2.36 -1.90
C ALA A 24 16.05 -2.51 -2.96
N MET A 25 15.27 -1.45 -3.18
CA MET A 25 14.26 -1.39 -4.24
C MET A 25 14.77 -0.81 -5.56
N GLY A 26 16.00 -0.32 -5.61
CA GLY A 26 16.52 0.41 -6.77
C GLY A 26 15.87 1.78 -6.98
N VAL A 27 15.30 2.38 -5.92
CA VAL A 27 14.63 3.69 -6.00
C VAL A 27 15.60 4.80 -5.57
N ASP A 28 15.75 5.82 -6.41
CA ASP A 28 16.47 7.04 -6.04
C ASP A 28 15.63 7.84 -5.04
N SER A 29 16.13 7.98 -3.81
CA SER A 29 15.45 8.72 -2.73
C SER A 29 15.16 10.18 -3.10
N LYS A 30 15.89 10.76 -4.08
CA LYS A 30 15.61 12.12 -4.58
C LYS A 30 14.41 12.18 -5.52
N GLN A 31 14.02 11.05 -6.12
CA GLN A 31 12.97 10.97 -7.14
C GLN A 31 11.69 10.32 -6.61
N ILE A 32 11.74 9.64 -5.47
CA ILE A 32 10.62 8.87 -4.90
C ILE A 32 9.32 9.67 -4.80
N MET A 33 9.37 10.94 -4.39
CA MET A 33 8.16 11.76 -4.27
C MET A 33 7.57 12.16 -5.62
N ALA A 34 8.40 12.35 -6.65
CA ALA A 34 7.92 12.62 -8.00
C ALA A 34 7.28 11.37 -8.62
N GLU A 35 7.89 10.20 -8.40
CA GLU A 35 7.36 8.91 -8.84
C GLU A 35 6.03 8.57 -8.15
N VAL A 36 5.92 8.78 -6.83
CA VAL A 36 4.67 8.60 -6.09
C VAL A 36 3.57 9.51 -6.62
N ARG A 37 3.85 10.80 -6.85
CA ARG A 37 2.85 11.74 -7.40
C ARG A 37 2.39 11.33 -8.79
N LYS A 38 3.33 10.94 -9.66
CA LYS A 38 3.00 10.44 -10.99
C LYS A 38 2.12 9.20 -10.89
N PHE A 39 2.49 8.24 -10.05
CA PHE A 39 1.70 7.03 -9.82
C PHE A 39 0.26 7.35 -9.35
N LEU A 40 0.10 8.26 -8.39
CA LEU A 40 -1.24 8.64 -7.89
C LEU A 40 -2.10 9.28 -8.99
N ALA A 41 -1.48 10.09 -9.87
CA ALA A 41 -2.16 10.65 -11.03
C ALA A 41 -2.58 9.55 -12.03
N ASP A 42 -1.64 8.67 -12.40
CA ASP A 42 -1.91 7.54 -13.32
C ASP A 42 -3.00 6.62 -12.75
N ALA A 43 -3.00 6.37 -11.43
CA ALA A 43 -4.03 5.58 -10.74
C ALA A 43 -5.40 6.26 -10.80
N THR A 44 -5.43 7.57 -10.55
CA THR A 44 -6.66 8.36 -10.64
C THR A 44 -7.26 8.31 -12.05
N GLU A 45 -6.43 8.46 -13.08
CA GLU A 45 -6.85 8.35 -14.49
C GLU A 45 -7.36 6.94 -14.83
N ALA A 46 -6.76 5.91 -14.24
CA ALA A 46 -7.18 4.52 -14.39
C ALA A 46 -8.41 4.14 -13.54
N GLY A 47 -8.98 5.09 -12.77
CA GLY A 47 -10.19 4.87 -11.99
C GLY A 47 -9.95 4.33 -10.56
N PHE A 48 -8.76 4.55 -10.00
CA PHE A 48 -8.40 4.16 -8.65
C PHE A 48 -8.09 5.39 -7.79
N ASP A 49 -8.74 5.49 -6.63
CA ASP A 49 -8.42 6.48 -5.61
C ASP A 49 -7.53 5.80 -4.56
N VAL A 50 -6.21 6.04 -4.67
CA VAL A 50 -5.21 5.42 -3.80
C VAL A 50 -4.83 6.35 -2.66
N GLU A 51 -5.00 5.88 -1.43
CA GLU A 51 -4.64 6.60 -0.21
C GLU A 51 -3.47 5.90 0.49
N PRO A 52 -2.32 6.57 0.66
CA PRO A 52 -1.18 5.99 1.35
C PRO A 52 -1.41 5.91 2.86
N LEU A 53 -1.05 4.77 3.44
CA LEU A 53 -0.98 4.50 4.87
C LEU A 53 0.48 4.23 5.23
N GLU A 54 1.12 5.17 5.91
CA GLU A 54 2.51 5.02 6.34
C GLU A 54 2.60 4.15 7.60
N ILE A 55 3.44 3.12 7.55
CA ILE A 55 3.70 2.18 8.64
C ILE A 55 5.06 2.51 9.23
N ASN A 56 5.09 2.78 10.54
CA ASN A 56 6.32 2.96 11.29
C ASN A 56 6.76 1.61 11.88
N PRO A 57 7.84 0.98 11.38
CA PRO A 57 8.30 -0.29 11.93
C PRO A 57 8.84 -0.17 13.36
N GLN A 58 9.21 1.03 13.81
CA GLN A 58 9.71 1.29 15.17
C GLN A 58 8.59 1.50 16.18
N ASP A 59 7.35 1.73 15.70
CA ASP A 59 6.15 1.88 16.53
C ASP A 59 4.99 1.16 15.83
N LEU A 60 5.11 -0.16 15.79
CA LEU A 60 4.18 -1.01 15.06
C LEU A 60 2.80 -1.00 15.73
N ASP A 61 2.72 -0.90 17.05
CA ASP A 61 1.44 -0.91 17.78
C ASP A 61 0.59 0.30 17.41
N ASP A 62 1.16 1.51 17.40
CA ASP A 62 0.46 2.72 16.95
C ASP A 62 0.08 2.63 15.47
N SER A 63 1.01 2.17 14.62
CA SER A 63 0.76 1.97 13.19
C SER A 63 -0.38 0.97 12.93
N LEU A 64 -0.49 -0.08 13.74
CA LEU A 64 -1.56 -1.07 13.64
C LEU A 64 -2.89 -0.54 14.16
N ALA A 65 -2.90 0.20 15.27
CA ALA A 65 -4.11 0.86 15.75
C ALA A 65 -4.66 1.81 14.69
N TRP A 66 -3.79 2.57 14.03
CA TRP A 66 -4.16 3.42 12.92
C TRP A 66 -4.61 2.64 11.68
N THR A 67 -3.92 1.55 11.33
CA THR A 67 -4.31 0.65 10.24
C THR A 67 -5.73 0.13 10.43
N LYS A 68 -6.07 -0.31 11.65
CA LYS A 68 -7.42 -0.77 12.00
C LYS A 68 -8.45 0.34 11.82
N ALA A 69 -8.18 1.53 12.37
CA ALA A 69 -9.06 2.67 12.26
C ALA A 69 -9.31 3.07 10.80
N GLN A 70 -8.28 3.07 9.96
CA GLN A 70 -8.40 3.39 8.53
C GLN A 70 -9.21 2.34 7.77
N LEU A 71 -8.92 1.06 7.97
CA LEU A 71 -9.66 -0.03 7.34
C LEU A 71 -11.14 -0.08 7.73
N GLN A 72 -11.48 0.40 8.94
CA GLN A 72 -12.85 0.48 9.43
C GLN A 72 -13.56 1.81 9.12
N SER A 73 -12.82 2.82 8.63
CA SER A 73 -13.39 4.17 8.39
C SER A 73 -14.40 4.21 7.24
N LYS A 74 -14.29 3.29 6.28
CA LYS A 74 -15.19 3.11 5.14
C LYS A 74 -15.00 1.72 4.53
N GLU A 75 -15.88 1.36 3.61
CA GLU A 75 -15.68 0.16 2.79
C GLU A 75 -14.62 0.42 1.72
N TRP A 76 -13.44 -0.18 1.90
CA TRP A 76 -12.38 -0.16 0.91
C TRP A 76 -12.55 -1.28 -0.11
N ASP A 77 -12.40 -0.97 -1.39
CA ASP A 77 -12.34 -1.99 -2.43
C ASP A 77 -11.05 -2.82 -2.30
N GLY A 78 -9.94 -2.18 -1.93
CA GLY A 78 -8.64 -2.82 -1.88
C GLY A 78 -7.72 -2.33 -0.77
N PHE A 79 -6.91 -3.25 -0.24
CA PHE A 79 -5.78 -2.96 0.65
C PHE A 79 -4.51 -3.53 0.02
N VAL A 80 -3.63 -2.66 -0.44
CA VAL A 80 -2.37 -3.06 -1.05
C VAL A 80 -1.23 -2.90 -0.04
N ILE A 81 -0.45 -3.96 0.15
CA ILE A 81 0.78 -3.90 0.93
C ILE A 81 1.95 -3.76 -0.03
N SER A 82 2.69 -2.66 0.10
CA SER A 82 3.76 -2.31 -0.83
C SER A 82 4.93 -3.29 -0.77
N PHE A 83 5.73 -3.28 -1.84
CA PHE A 83 6.92 -4.11 -1.94
C PHE A 83 7.96 -3.80 -0.84
N GLN A 84 8.00 -2.56 -0.35
CA GLN A 84 8.86 -2.11 0.76
C GLN A 84 8.65 -2.94 2.03
N ILE A 85 7.40 -3.29 2.32
CA ILE A 85 7.04 -4.04 3.52
C ILE A 85 7.07 -5.54 3.23
N ARG A 86 6.62 -5.97 2.04
CA ARG A 86 6.51 -7.39 1.69
C ARG A 86 7.87 -8.08 1.45
N SER A 87 8.82 -7.39 0.84
CA SER A 87 10.02 -8.03 0.28
C SER A 87 11.14 -8.28 1.30
N PRO A 88 11.55 -7.29 2.12
CA PRO A 88 12.68 -7.49 3.01
C PRO A 88 12.32 -8.42 4.18
N ALA A 89 13.20 -9.38 4.49
CA ALA A 89 13.02 -10.29 5.63
C ALA A 89 12.86 -9.53 6.97
N THR A 90 13.46 -8.35 7.08
CA THR A 90 13.34 -7.46 8.25
C THR A 90 11.89 -7.07 8.56
N TYR A 91 11.01 -7.01 7.56
CA TYR A 91 9.63 -6.58 7.70
C TYR A 91 8.61 -7.71 7.61
N THR A 92 9.05 -8.98 7.62
CA THR A 92 8.14 -10.13 7.54
C THR A 92 7.08 -10.12 8.63
N ALA A 93 7.44 -9.85 9.89
CA ALA A 93 6.47 -9.78 10.98
C ALA A 93 5.46 -8.63 10.80
N VAL A 94 5.91 -7.48 10.28
CA VAL A 94 5.04 -6.34 9.95
C VAL A 94 4.05 -6.74 8.85
N PHE A 95 4.55 -7.36 7.78
CA PHE A 95 3.75 -7.85 6.67
C PHE A 95 2.66 -8.84 7.14
N GLU A 96 3.04 -9.87 7.90
CA GLU A 96 2.10 -10.87 8.43
C GLU A 96 1.03 -10.22 9.31
N THR A 97 1.43 -9.27 10.16
CA THR A 97 0.50 -8.60 11.06
C THR A 97 -0.50 -7.72 10.32
N LEU A 98 -0.07 -7.02 9.26
CA LEU A 98 -0.96 -6.22 8.41
C LEU A 98 -1.97 -7.11 7.65
N VAL A 99 -1.51 -8.25 7.11
CA VAL A 99 -2.40 -9.21 6.44
C VAL A 99 -3.47 -9.73 7.40
N ASN A 100 -3.06 -10.21 8.57
CA ASN A 100 -3.97 -10.78 9.56
C ASN A 100 -4.95 -9.73 10.09
N THR A 101 -4.45 -8.54 10.42
CA THR A 101 -5.29 -7.41 10.86
C THR A 101 -6.32 -7.03 9.81
N SER A 102 -5.92 -6.93 8.55
CA SER A 102 -6.84 -6.61 7.46
C SER A 102 -7.93 -7.68 7.26
N ARG A 103 -7.60 -8.96 7.42
CA ARG A 103 -8.59 -10.05 7.38
C ARG A 103 -9.56 -10.01 8.55
N GLU A 104 -9.09 -9.61 9.73
CA GLU A 104 -9.93 -9.52 10.92
C GLU A 104 -10.93 -8.35 10.83
N VAL A 105 -10.45 -7.14 10.49
CA VAL A 105 -11.27 -5.92 10.61
C VAL A 105 -11.98 -5.51 9.33
N ALA A 106 -11.50 -5.95 8.17
CA ALA A 106 -12.05 -5.61 6.85
C ALA A 106 -12.02 -6.83 5.91
N PRO A 107 -12.75 -7.91 6.24
CA PRO A 107 -12.70 -9.18 5.50
C PRO A 107 -13.15 -9.06 4.04
N SER A 108 -14.03 -8.10 3.72
CA SER A 108 -14.54 -7.86 2.36
C SER A 108 -13.54 -7.10 1.46
N THR A 109 -12.60 -6.36 2.03
CA THR A 109 -11.58 -5.62 1.27
C THR A 109 -10.64 -6.59 0.55
N LYS A 110 -10.29 -6.34 -0.72
CA LYS A 110 -9.36 -7.22 -1.44
C LYS A 110 -7.92 -6.95 -1.01
N ILE A 111 -7.23 -7.93 -0.43
CA ILE A 111 -5.80 -7.81 -0.13
C ILE A 111 -4.99 -8.02 -1.40
N MET A 112 -4.01 -7.14 -1.63
CA MET A 112 -3.13 -7.19 -2.77
C MET A 112 -1.68 -7.01 -2.35
N PHE A 113 -0.80 -7.68 -3.10
CA PHE A 113 0.64 -7.65 -2.89
C PHE A 113 1.31 -7.18 -4.17
N VAL A 114 2.17 -6.18 -4.03
CA VAL A 114 2.95 -5.66 -5.16
C VAL A 114 4.16 -6.57 -5.40
N SER A 115 4.45 -6.89 -6.65
CA SER A 115 5.51 -7.85 -7.02
C SER A 115 6.91 -7.25 -6.99
N ASN A 116 7.03 -5.94 -7.23
CA ASN A 116 8.27 -5.16 -7.21
C ASN A 116 7.95 -3.67 -7.01
N ALA A 117 8.97 -2.80 -6.97
CA ALA A 117 8.80 -1.37 -6.69
C ALA A 117 7.93 -0.60 -7.71
N THR A 118 7.80 -1.08 -8.95
CA THR A 118 7.10 -0.36 -10.04
C THR A 118 5.80 -1.04 -10.48
N ASP A 119 5.45 -2.19 -9.89
CA ASP A 119 4.35 -3.05 -10.34
C ASP A 119 2.98 -2.72 -9.70
N LEU A 120 2.85 -1.57 -9.06
CA LEU A 120 1.62 -1.23 -8.33
C LEU A 120 0.41 -1.07 -9.28
N MET A 121 0.58 -0.44 -10.45
CA MET A 121 -0.53 -0.30 -11.40
C MET A 121 -1.01 -1.66 -11.94
N ASN A 122 -0.09 -2.52 -12.37
CA ASN A 122 -0.42 -3.88 -12.80
C ASN A 122 -1.10 -4.67 -11.68
N THR A 123 -0.68 -4.43 -10.42
CA THR A 123 -1.32 -5.02 -9.24
C THR A 123 -2.76 -4.56 -9.09
N LEU A 124 -3.09 -3.29 -9.33
CA LEU A 124 -4.48 -2.82 -9.30
C LEU A 124 -5.28 -3.43 -10.46
N SER A 125 -4.76 -3.34 -11.68
CA SER A 125 -5.42 -3.88 -12.88
C SER A 125 -5.72 -5.37 -12.75
N ARG A 126 -4.74 -6.22 -12.40
CA ARG A 126 -4.98 -7.68 -12.29
C ARG A 126 -6.03 -8.08 -11.25
N ASN A 127 -6.39 -7.18 -10.33
CA ASN A 127 -7.35 -7.44 -9.25
C ASN A 127 -8.72 -6.83 -9.51
N PHE A 128 -8.81 -5.78 -10.32
CA PHE A 128 -10.06 -5.03 -10.53
C PHE A 128 -10.46 -4.89 -12.00
N SER A 129 -9.63 -5.32 -12.93
CA SER A 129 -10.05 -5.55 -14.31
C SER A 129 -11.14 -6.62 -14.34
N THR A 130 -12.33 -6.20 -14.74
CA THR A 130 -13.39 -7.06 -15.30
C THR A 130 -13.19 -7.23 -16.79
#